data_AF-A0A448N2T5-F1
#
_entry.id   AF-A0A448N2T5-F1
#
_cell.length_a   1.000
_cell.length_b   1.000
_cell.length_c   1.000
_cell.angle_alpha   90.00
_cell.angle_beta   90.00
_cell.angle_gamma   90.00
#
_symmetry.space_group_name_H-M   'P 1'
#
loop_
_entity.id
_entity.type
_entity.pdbx_description
1 polymer ?
#
loop_
_entity_poly.entity_id
_entity_poly.type
_entity_poly.pdbx_seq_one_letter_code
_entity_poly.pdbx_strand_id
1 'polypeptide(L)'
;MPQDAIATPGPRRIGPDVHDDITARLLTKRLSAPGDAAIEVVFRDEAVAALWEGHPRVRVAAYGRRLARIVLAAVSPSTPDRAAPPPVIVGDGPLNATIAEELVAGWSEPGQPMIVHCVGRDESWARDVADWAGGAARISWSQGSLRPEPVLRRIGELLAGWDAPPPKRGTPTGPAVIVACADEVLTPVVAAAVAREVREARVAMITPGGIRWPQLPGVAQFTLEDSAVLALDPRFSPAQQLAQLILDDVAWLSNADAEATRPEGPILADVVHSPGGRAVWEAQSEELRGQLTRLAGACEELLAAGSVELAPGGAREPSAILLTPPELAAMASRILGLLGRDRTPGTWLTALELASRLPVLAARAGFTPRRPAGHDPLLTPELVELLAPQVHLAYQRISEETGNATGSPLALKLWENLDDFNKASNRAAITGSAVTHAAAGLTWRRPTKEEGVQLDEALLRELGRLEHRRWAIHERRNGRGDHEWAKPWNEIPEVQHYDIAIMRHLPRILAAANIELATAPADARVDISPEAG
;
A
#
# COMPACT_ATOMS: atom_id res chain seq x y z
N MET A 1 50.97 28.14 13.95
CA MET A 1 49.89 29.07 13.56
C MET A 1 49.21 28.49 12.33
N PRO A 2 48.18 27.64 12.47
CA PRO A 2 47.36 27.27 11.32
C PRO A 2 46.35 28.39 11.05
N GLN A 3 46.20 28.72 9.77
CA GLN A 3 45.22 29.67 9.26
C GLN A 3 43.81 29.16 9.56
N ASP A 4 43.03 29.99 10.25
CA ASP A 4 41.58 29.85 10.35
C ASP A 4 41.01 29.90 8.93
N ALA A 5 40.56 28.74 8.45
CA ALA A 5 39.62 28.69 7.34
C ALA A 5 38.32 29.32 7.84
N ILE A 6 38.08 30.57 7.45
CA ILE A 6 36.80 31.25 7.63
C ILE A 6 35.76 30.39 6.90
N ALA A 7 35.00 29.62 7.66
CA ALA A 7 33.84 28.90 7.16
C ALA A 7 32.88 29.95 6.56
N THR A 8 32.72 29.90 5.24
CA THR A 8 31.66 30.65 4.55
C THR A 8 30.35 30.25 5.22
N PRO A 9 29.56 31.19 5.80
CA PRO A 9 28.33 30.83 6.45
C PRO A 9 27.41 30.22 5.39
N GLY A 10 27.10 28.93 5.54
CA GLY A 10 26.15 28.24 4.68
C GLY A 10 24.79 28.97 4.68
N PRO A 11 23.92 28.68 3.70
CA PRO A 11 22.58 29.27 3.65
C PRO A 11 21.87 29.09 5.01
N ARG A 12 21.42 30.20 5.60
CA ARG A 12 20.60 30.19 6.83
C ARG A 12 19.22 29.66 6.46
N ARG A 13 18.93 28.43 6.87
CA ARG A 13 17.65 27.74 6.63
C ARG A 13 16.51 28.40 7.42
N ILE A 14 15.35 28.55 6.80
CA ILE A 14 14.07 28.92 7.45
C ILE A 14 13.19 27.67 7.50
N GLY A 15 12.55 27.46 8.66
CA GLY A 15 11.84 26.22 8.93
C GLY A 15 12.80 25.07 9.31
N PRO A 16 12.27 23.89 9.61
CA PRO A 16 10.85 23.50 9.45
C PRO A 16 9.94 24.01 10.59
N ASP A 17 8.68 24.30 10.26
CA ASP A 17 7.60 24.57 11.21
C ASP A 17 6.34 23.81 10.77
N VAL A 18 5.51 23.37 11.72
CA VAL A 18 4.23 22.69 11.44
C VAL A 18 3.20 23.61 10.77
N HIS A 19 3.37 24.93 10.89
CA HIS A 19 2.48 25.95 10.35
C HIS A 19 3.21 26.76 9.26
N ASP A 20 2.82 26.53 8.00
CA ASP A 20 3.47 27.15 6.83
C ASP A 20 3.35 28.68 6.79
N ASP A 21 2.36 29.28 7.44
CA ASP A 21 2.20 30.72 7.54
C ASP A 21 3.29 31.36 8.42
N ILE A 22 3.82 30.64 9.41
CA ILE A 22 4.98 31.08 10.20
C ILE A 22 6.22 31.09 9.29
N THR A 23 6.46 29.99 8.58
CA THR A 23 7.57 29.85 7.62
C THR A 23 7.51 30.91 6.52
N ALA A 24 6.34 31.16 5.93
CA ALA A 24 6.14 32.16 4.89
C ALA A 24 6.37 33.59 5.39
N ARG A 25 5.92 33.92 6.62
CA ARG A 25 6.16 35.23 7.24
C ARG A 25 7.64 35.47 7.51
N LEU A 26 8.36 34.47 8.00
CA LEU A 26 9.81 34.55 8.21
C LEU A 26 10.56 34.72 6.88
N LEU A 27 10.17 33.98 5.84
CA LEU A 27 10.75 34.11 4.51
C LEU A 27 10.53 35.51 3.94
N THR A 28 9.30 36.01 4.00
CA THR A 28 8.94 37.36 3.52
C THR A 28 9.80 38.42 4.22
N LYS A 29 9.90 38.35 5.55
CA LYS A 29 10.74 39.26 6.35
C LYS A 29 12.21 39.19 5.93
N ARG A 30 12.72 37.98 5.61
CA ARG A 30 14.11 37.79 5.18
C ARG A 30 14.36 38.33 3.78
N LEU A 31 13.42 38.16 2.86
CA LEU A 31 13.48 38.67 1.50
C LEU A 31 13.45 40.20 1.44
N SER A 32 12.74 40.85 2.37
CA SER A 32 12.74 42.32 2.50
C SER A 32 14.09 42.93 2.90
N ALA A 33 15.02 42.12 3.42
CA ALA A 33 16.37 42.59 3.71
C ALA A 33 17.24 42.54 2.43
N PRO A 34 18.01 43.62 2.14
CA PRO A 34 18.89 43.67 0.98
C PRO A 34 19.99 42.60 1.06
N GLY A 35 20.35 42.03 -0.08
CA GLY A 35 21.43 41.05 -0.23
C GLY A 35 21.09 39.96 -1.25
N ASP A 36 22.12 39.29 -1.77
CA ASP A 36 21.98 38.30 -2.85
C ASP A 36 22.11 36.85 -2.38
N ALA A 37 22.28 36.64 -1.06
CA ALA A 37 22.43 35.30 -0.50
C ALA A 37 21.15 34.47 -0.74
N ALA A 38 21.35 33.24 -1.21
CA ALA A 38 20.28 32.26 -1.33
C ALA A 38 19.73 31.90 0.05
N ILE A 39 18.41 31.79 0.14
CA ILE A 39 17.67 31.43 1.35
C ILE A 39 17.10 30.04 1.12
N GLU A 40 17.52 29.09 1.95
CA GLU A 40 16.88 27.78 2.00
C GLU A 40 15.65 27.87 2.89
N VAL A 41 14.52 27.40 2.40
CA VAL A 41 13.26 27.38 3.15
C VAL A 41 12.61 26.02 2.97
N VAL A 42 12.14 25.45 4.08
CA VAL A 42 11.47 24.15 4.07
C VAL A 42 10.07 24.32 4.63
N PHE A 43 9.07 24.16 3.77
CA PHE A 43 7.66 24.17 4.15
C PHE A 43 7.20 22.77 4.55
N ARG A 44 6.10 22.69 5.29
CA ARG A 44 5.39 21.43 5.53
C ARG A 44 4.72 20.97 4.24
N ASP A 45 3.97 21.85 3.58
CA ASP A 45 3.13 21.53 2.42
C ASP A 45 3.84 21.76 1.08
N GLU A 46 3.71 20.80 0.17
CA GLU A 46 4.21 20.87 -1.21
C GLU A 46 3.51 21.97 -2.01
N ALA A 47 2.20 22.17 -1.82
CA ALA A 47 1.44 23.21 -2.51
C ALA A 47 1.90 24.62 -2.11
N VAL A 48 2.25 24.81 -0.83
CA VAL A 48 2.80 26.10 -0.36
C VAL A 48 4.23 26.29 -0.85
N ALA A 49 5.05 25.23 -0.83
CA ALA A 49 6.40 25.27 -1.40
C ALA A 49 6.38 25.70 -2.88
N ALA A 50 5.45 25.16 -3.66
CA ALA A 50 5.29 25.46 -5.08
C ALA A 50 5.04 26.97 -5.36
N LEU A 51 4.41 27.70 -4.43
CA LEU A 51 4.19 29.15 -4.57
C LEU A 51 5.50 29.96 -4.60
N TRP A 52 6.59 29.39 -4.10
CA TRP A 52 7.92 30.03 -4.03
C TRP A 52 8.90 29.49 -5.08
N GLU A 53 8.48 28.50 -5.88
CA GLU A 53 9.27 27.99 -6.99
C GLU A 53 9.55 29.10 -8.02
N GLY A 54 10.79 29.19 -8.48
CA GLY A 54 11.21 30.21 -9.45
C GLY A 54 11.65 31.55 -8.85
N HIS A 55 11.50 31.79 -7.54
CA HIS A 55 12.05 33.00 -6.92
C HIS A 55 13.60 32.93 -6.91
N PRO A 56 14.32 33.93 -7.46
CA PRO A 56 15.76 33.82 -7.75
C PRO A 56 16.65 33.63 -6.52
N ARG A 57 16.19 34.08 -5.35
CA ARG A 57 16.90 33.97 -4.06
C ARG A 57 16.43 32.82 -3.17
N VAL A 58 15.45 32.01 -3.58
CA VAL A 58 14.84 31.00 -2.72
C VAL A 58 15.13 29.61 -3.24
N ARG A 59 15.63 28.75 -2.36
CA ARG A 59 15.68 27.30 -2.54
C ARG A 59 14.62 26.70 -1.64
N VAL A 60 13.55 26.20 -2.24
CA VAL A 60 12.37 25.71 -1.52
C VAL A 60 12.33 24.19 -1.53
N ALA A 61 11.88 23.60 -0.42
CA ALA A 61 11.53 22.19 -0.32
C ALA A 61 10.31 22.01 0.59
N ALA A 62 9.71 20.83 0.54
CA ALA A 62 8.63 20.42 1.43
C ALA A 62 9.00 19.15 2.20
N TYR A 63 8.68 19.09 3.50
CA TYR A 63 9.03 17.95 4.36
C TYR A 63 7.83 17.08 4.75
N GLY A 64 6.60 17.61 4.77
CA GLY A 64 5.46 17.00 5.48
C GLY A 64 5.11 15.61 4.99
N ARG A 65 4.82 15.46 3.69
CA ARG A 65 4.47 14.16 3.09
C ARG A 65 5.64 13.16 3.15
N ARG A 66 6.87 13.65 2.95
CA ARG A 66 8.07 12.81 3.04
C ARG A 66 8.28 12.27 4.46
N LEU A 67 8.13 13.12 5.47
CA LEU A 67 8.17 12.71 6.87
C LEU A 67 7.11 11.66 7.18
N ALA A 68 5.86 11.91 6.77
CA ALA A 68 4.78 10.94 6.93
C ALA A 68 5.13 9.58 6.33
N ARG A 69 5.65 9.53 5.09
CA ARG A 69 6.08 8.26 4.47
C ARG A 69 7.21 7.55 5.23
N ILE A 70 8.21 8.29 5.69
CA ILE A 70 9.32 7.72 6.48
C ILE A 70 8.82 7.13 7.80
N VAL A 71 7.93 7.86 8.48
CA VAL A 71 7.28 7.39 9.72
C VAL A 71 6.47 6.12 9.44
N LEU A 72 5.64 6.13 8.40
CA LEU A 72 4.82 4.97 8.03
C LEU A 72 5.66 3.77 7.56
N ALA A 73 6.82 3.98 6.96
CA ALA A 73 7.75 2.89 6.65
C ALA A 73 8.34 2.26 7.93
N ALA A 74 8.62 3.07 8.96
CA ALA A 74 9.16 2.59 10.23
C ALA A 74 8.09 1.91 11.12
N VAL A 75 6.85 2.40 11.09
CA VAL A 75 5.70 1.84 11.80
C VAL A 75 4.57 1.51 10.84
N SER A 76 4.84 0.55 9.96
CA SER A 76 3.91 0.16 8.89
C SER A 76 2.51 -0.18 9.42
N PRO A 77 1.42 0.37 8.86
CA PRO A 77 0.06 0.04 9.27
C PRO A 77 -0.23 -1.45 9.12
N SER A 78 0.20 -2.02 7.99
CA SER A 78 0.21 -3.45 7.75
C SER A 78 1.60 -4.04 7.98
N THR A 79 1.63 -5.28 8.44
CA THR A 79 2.84 -6.08 8.58
C THR A 79 2.73 -7.27 7.64
N PRO A 80 3.70 -7.49 6.75
CA PRO A 80 3.78 -8.77 6.07
C PRO A 80 3.71 -9.89 7.11
N ASP A 81 2.91 -10.91 6.83
CA ASP A 81 2.76 -12.10 7.68
C ASP A 81 2.07 -11.88 9.04
N ARG A 82 1.44 -10.72 9.30
CA ARG A 82 0.59 -10.52 10.48
C ARG A 82 -0.59 -9.60 10.22
N ALA A 83 -1.74 -9.94 10.82
CA ALA A 83 -2.90 -9.05 10.82
C ALA A 83 -2.74 -7.98 11.90
N ALA A 84 -2.83 -6.72 11.51
CA ALA A 84 -2.75 -5.58 12.42
C ALA A 84 -4.12 -4.93 12.60
N PRO A 85 -4.43 -4.40 13.80
CA PRO A 85 -5.57 -3.50 13.97
C PRO A 85 -5.37 -2.20 13.18
N PRO A 86 -6.45 -1.43 12.95
CA PRO A 86 -6.36 -0.12 12.31
C PRO A 86 -5.33 0.79 13.00
N PRO A 87 -4.55 1.58 12.23
CA PRO A 87 -3.58 2.52 12.78
C PRO A 87 -4.25 3.61 13.64
N VAL A 88 -3.52 4.08 14.64
CA VAL A 88 -3.95 5.17 15.54
C VAL A 88 -3.03 6.37 15.39
N ILE A 89 -3.60 7.54 15.11
CA ILE A 89 -2.91 8.83 15.13
C ILE A 89 -3.32 9.57 16.41
N VAL A 90 -2.33 9.98 17.20
CA VAL A 90 -2.52 10.72 18.45
C VAL A 90 -1.94 12.13 18.30
N GLY A 91 -2.78 13.14 18.50
CA GLY A 91 -2.42 14.55 18.44
C GLY A 91 -3.37 15.37 17.57
N ASP A 92 -2.94 16.58 17.24
CA ASP A 92 -3.77 17.58 16.55
C ASP A 92 -2.96 18.31 15.48
N GLY A 93 -3.66 18.77 14.44
CA GLY A 93 -3.16 19.76 13.50
C GLY A 93 -2.74 19.20 12.14
N PRO A 94 -2.13 20.03 11.29
CA PRO A 94 -2.00 19.75 9.88
C PRO A 94 -1.00 18.63 9.55
N LEU A 95 -0.01 18.39 10.40
CA LEU A 95 0.89 17.24 10.23
C LEU A 95 0.14 15.91 10.40
N ASN A 96 -0.80 15.85 11.35
CA ASN A 96 -1.62 14.66 11.58
C ASN A 96 -2.56 14.41 10.40
N ALA A 97 -3.11 15.46 9.78
CA ALA A 97 -3.85 15.35 8.53
C ALA A 97 -2.97 14.77 7.41
N THR A 98 -1.76 15.30 7.21
CA THR A 98 -0.82 14.77 6.21
C THR A 98 -0.49 13.28 6.44
N ILE A 99 -0.31 12.86 7.69
CA ILE A 99 -0.07 11.44 8.02
C ILE A 99 -1.29 10.58 7.67
N ALA A 100 -2.49 11.06 7.99
CA ALA A 100 -3.74 10.37 7.67
C ALA A 100 -3.96 10.26 6.15
N GLU A 101 -3.67 11.31 5.39
CA GLU A 101 -3.73 11.28 3.92
C GLU A 101 -2.73 10.28 3.32
N GLU A 102 -1.48 10.25 3.81
CA GLU A 102 -0.47 9.30 3.34
C GLU A 102 -0.80 7.85 3.72
N LEU A 103 -1.47 7.64 4.86
CA LEU A 103 -2.05 6.34 5.22
C LEU A 103 -3.11 5.91 4.20
N VAL A 104 -4.10 6.76 3.95
CA VAL A 104 -5.22 6.44 3.06
C VAL A 104 -4.72 6.22 1.63
N ALA A 105 -3.94 7.14 1.06
CA ALA A 105 -3.51 7.01 -0.33
C ALA A 105 -2.41 5.96 -0.53
N GLY A 106 -1.55 5.72 0.46
CA GLY A 106 -0.41 4.81 0.34
C GLY A 106 -0.69 3.38 0.81
N TRP A 107 -1.61 3.19 1.75
CA TRP A 107 -1.77 1.91 2.46
C TRP A 107 -3.15 1.27 2.29
N SER A 108 -4.10 1.94 1.64
CA SER A 108 -5.36 1.29 1.25
C SER A 108 -5.10 0.16 0.27
N GLU A 109 -5.81 -0.96 0.47
CA GLU A 109 -5.80 -2.07 -0.49
C GLU A 109 -7.01 -1.94 -1.44
N PRO A 110 -6.88 -2.39 -2.70
CA PRO A 110 -7.95 -2.23 -3.68
C PRO A 110 -9.28 -2.85 -3.23
N GLY A 111 -10.34 -2.04 -3.23
CA GLY A 111 -11.69 -2.45 -2.83
C GLY A 111 -11.88 -2.64 -1.32
N GLN A 112 -10.95 -2.15 -0.48
CA GLN A 112 -11.08 -2.20 0.98
C GLN A 112 -10.87 -0.80 1.57
N PRO A 113 -11.88 -0.23 2.26
CA PRO A 113 -11.72 1.09 2.86
C PRO A 113 -10.72 1.03 4.01
N MET A 114 -9.73 1.94 4.02
CA MET A 114 -8.79 2.08 5.12
C MET A 114 -9.50 2.59 6.37
N ILE A 115 -9.30 1.95 7.51
CA ILE A 115 -9.81 2.46 8.80
C ILE A 115 -8.66 3.18 9.50
N VAL A 116 -8.88 4.42 9.94
CA VAL A 116 -7.87 5.17 10.72
C VAL A 116 -8.55 5.74 11.96
N HIS A 117 -7.94 5.51 13.12
CA HIS A 117 -8.40 6.06 14.38
C HIS A 117 -7.61 7.32 14.75
N CYS A 118 -8.29 8.41 15.00
CA CYS A 118 -7.71 9.70 15.38
C CYS A 118 -8.09 10.04 16.82
N VAL A 119 -7.10 10.35 17.66
CA VAL A 119 -7.28 10.77 19.06
C VAL A 119 -6.68 12.15 19.24
N GLY A 120 -7.52 13.14 19.52
CA GLY A 120 -7.13 14.55 19.53
C GLY A 120 -8.03 15.42 20.39
N ARG A 121 -7.67 16.69 20.52
CA ARG A 121 -8.53 17.72 21.13
C ARG A 121 -9.41 18.41 20.09
N ASP A 122 -8.91 18.49 18.86
CA ASP A 122 -9.56 19.13 17.72
C ASP A 122 -9.93 18.07 16.66
N GLU A 123 -11.16 18.14 16.19
CA GLU A 123 -11.71 17.25 15.17
C GLU A 123 -11.53 17.80 13.75
N SER A 124 -11.30 19.11 13.61
CA SER A 124 -11.35 19.82 12.32
C SER A 124 -10.54 19.12 11.23
N TRP A 125 -9.26 18.86 11.52
CA TRP A 125 -8.34 18.19 10.60
C TRP A 125 -8.77 16.76 10.25
N ALA A 126 -9.39 16.04 11.18
CA ALA A 126 -9.84 14.66 10.95
C ALA A 126 -11.10 14.64 10.06
N ARG A 127 -11.99 15.64 10.20
CA ARG A 127 -13.13 15.81 9.28
C ARG A 127 -12.66 16.18 7.89
N ASP A 128 -11.72 17.11 7.76
CA ASP A 128 -11.17 17.49 6.46
C ASP A 128 -10.59 16.28 5.71
N VAL A 129 -9.88 15.39 6.42
CA VAL A 129 -9.39 14.13 5.84
C VAL A 129 -10.52 13.16 5.53
N ALA A 130 -11.55 13.05 6.38
CA ALA A 130 -12.71 12.21 6.12
C ALA A 130 -13.47 12.65 4.86
N ASP A 131 -13.68 13.96 4.70
CA ASP A 131 -14.36 14.57 3.57
C ASP A 131 -13.54 14.38 2.28
N TRP A 132 -12.21 14.56 2.33
CA TRP A 132 -11.33 14.25 1.22
C TRP A 132 -11.33 12.76 0.86
N ALA A 133 -11.31 11.87 1.87
CA ALA A 133 -11.22 10.44 1.65
C ALA A 133 -12.52 9.83 1.08
N GLY A 134 -13.68 10.41 1.44
CA GLY A 134 -14.99 9.91 1.01
C GLY A 134 -15.16 8.42 1.34
N GLY A 135 -15.56 7.61 0.36
CA GLY A 135 -15.76 6.17 0.52
C GLY A 135 -14.47 5.35 0.66
N ALA A 136 -13.31 5.93 0.39
CA ALA A 136 -12.03 5.19 0.38
C ALA A 136 -11.47 4.94 1.78
N ALA A 137 -11.91 5.69 2.80
CA ALA A 137 -11.48 5.48 4.17
C ALA A 137 -12.58 5.78 5.18
N ARG A 138 -12.50 5.13 6.33
CA ARG A 138 -13.29 5.44 7.52
C ARG A 138 -12.37 6.09 8.56
N ILE A 139 -12.45 7.40 8.66
CA ILE A 139 -11.71 8.17 9.66
C ILE A 139 -12.60 8.32 10.90
N SER A 140 -12.24 7.65 11.99
CA SER A 140 -12.96 7.82 13.26
C SER A 140 -12.21 8.81 14.13
N TRP A 141 -12.89 9.80 14.68
CA TRP A 141 -12.31 10.72 15.64
C TRP A 141 -12.80 10.49 17.06
N SER A 142 -11.92 10.73 18.02
CA SER A 142 -12.18 10.61 19.44
C SER A 142 -11.64 11.83 20.18
N GLN A 143 -12.54 12.64 20.73
CA GLN A 143 -12.15 13.75 21.60
C GLN A 143 -11.50 13.22 22.88
N GLY A 144 -10.34 13.77 23.24
CA GLY A 144 -9.67 13.35 24.45
C GLY A 144 -8.56 14.28 24.91
N SER A 145 -8.22 14.14 26.19
CA SER A 145 -6.97 14.69 26.71
C SER A 145 -5.79 13.94 26.10
N LEU A 146 -4.78 14.67 25.65
CA LEU A 146 -3.53 14.08 25.12
C LEU A 146 -2.56 13.64 26.24
N ARG A 147 -3.03 13.48 27.48
CA ARG A 147 -2.24 12.91 28.56
C ARG A 147 -2.13 11.38 28.40
N PRO A 148 -1.09 10.74 28.95
CA PRO A 148 -0.85 9.31 28.75
C PRO A 148 -2.03 8.40 29.10
N GLU A 149 -2.57 8.51 30.31
CA GLU A 149 -3.64 7.60 30.77
C GLU A 149 -4.93 7.71 29.93
N PRO A 150 -5.46 8.92 29.62
CA PRO A 150 -6.57 9.05 28.69
C PRO A 150 -6.31 8.46 27.29
N VAL A 151 -5.12 8.68 26.72
CA VAL A 151 -4.74 8.12 25.41
C VAL A 151 -4.71 6.60 25.45
N LEU A 152 -4.08 6.00 26.48
CA LEU A 152 -4.03 4.55 26.67
C LEU A 152 -5.41 3.93 26.79
N ARG A 153 -6.29 4.55 27.59
CA ARG A 153 -7.69 4.10 27.72
C ARG A 153 -8.40 4.11 26.38
N ARG A 154 -8.24 5.20 25.62
CA ARG A 154 -8.91 5.32 24.32
C ARG A 154 -8.39 4.34 23.29
N ILE A 155 -7.07 4.11 23.23
CA ILE A 155 -6.48 3.06 22.40
C ILE A 155 -7.03 1.69 22.80
N GLY A 156 -7.13 1.40 24.10
CA GLY A 156 -7.72 0.16 24.60
C GLY A 156 -9.17 -0.05 24.16
N GLU A 157 -10.00 1.00 24.20
CA GLU A 157 -11.39 0.96 23.72
C GLU A 157 -11.48 0.71 22.21
N LEU A 158 -10.62 1.35 21.41
CA LEU A 158 -10.56 1.17 19.96
C LEU A 158 -10.12 -0.25 19.60
N LEU A 159 -9.09 -0.77 20.27
CA LEU A 159 -8.60 -2.12 20.07
C LEU A 159 -9.59 -3.20 20.54
N ALA A 160 -10.40 -2.92 21.56
CA ALA A 160 -11.45 -3.83 21.99
C ALA A 160 -12.56 -3.99 20.93
N GLY A 161 -12.73 -3.01 20.04
CA GLY A 161 -13.64 -3.07 18.90
C GLY A 161 -13.04 -3.75 17.66
N TRP A 162 -11.77 -4.15 17.69
CA TRP A 162 -11.13 -4.86 16.57
C TRP A 162 -11.32 -6.37 16.69
N ASP A 163 -11.94 -6.96 15.67
CA ASP A 163 -12.05 -8.41 15.52
C ASP A 163 -10.71 -8.99 15.04
N ALA A 164 -9.82 -9.27 16.00
CA ALA A 164 -8.58 -9.97 15.70
C ALA A 164 -8.84 -11.33 15.01
N PRO A 165 -7.95 -11.79 14.12
CA PRO A 165 -8.11 -13.10 13.50
C PRO A 165 -8.30 -14.19 14.56
N PRO A 166 -9.25 -15.11 14.35
CA PRO A 166 -9.43 -16.23 15.28
C PRO A 166 -8.16 -17.07 15.41
N PRO A 167 -7.98 -17.82 16.52
CA PRO A 167 -6.84 -18.72 16.67
C PRO A 167 -6.66 -19.64 15.45
N LYS A 168 -5.42 -19.79 14.97
CA LYS A 168 -5.04 -20.56 13.77
C LYS A 168 -5.56 -20.01 12.44
N ARG A 169 -6.13 -18.79 12.43
CA ARG A 169 -6.62 -18.11 11.21
C ARG A 169 -5.90 -16.82 10.89
N GLY A 170 -4.80 -16.55 11.57
CA GLY A 170 -3.99 -15.36 11.36
C GLY A 170 -3.14 -15.12 12.60
N THR A 171 -1.94 -14.60 12.38
CA THR A 171 -1.06 -14.16 13.46
C THR A 171 -1.35 -12.68 13.73
N PRO A 172 -2.00 -12.31 14.86
CA PRO A 172 -2.22 -10.91 15.18
C PRO A 172 -0.92 -10.20 15.55
N THR A 173 -0.93 -8.87 15.46
CA THR A 173 0.07 -7.98 16.06
C THR A 173 -0.59 -6.73 16.64
N GLY A 174 0.19 -5.84 17.26
CA GLY A 174 -0.31 -4.58 17.80
C GLY A 174 -0.46 -3.47 16.76
N PRO A 175 -1.16 -2.37 17.11
CA PRO A 175 -1.38 -1.25 16.20
C PRO A 175 -0.09 -0.53 15.85
N ALA A 176 -0.08 0.08 14.67
CA ALA A 176 0.79 1.22 14.41
C ALA A 176 0.21 2.43 15.15
N VAL A 177 1.00 3.08 16.01
CA VAL A 177 0.59 4.27 16.76
C VAL A 177 1.55 5.41 16.46
N ILE A 178 1.03 6.49 15.89
CA ILE A 178 1.82 7.68 15.54
C ILE A 178 1.44 8.80 16.49
N VAL A 179 2.40 9.27 17.27
CA VAL A 179 2.20 10.32 18.27
C VAL A 179 2.87 11.61 17.80
N ALA A 180 2.06 12.60 17.43
CA ALA A 180 2.50 13.91 16.97
C ALA A 180 1.65 14.98 17.65
N CYS A 181 2.07 15.40 18.84
CA CYS A 181 1.41 16.45 19.61
C CYS A 181 2.15 17.76 19.37
N ALA A 182 1.43 18.88 19.36
CA ALA A 182 2.06 20.21 19.26
C ALA A 182 3.02 20.54 20.43
N ASP A 183 2.87 19.84 21.56
CA ASP A 183 3.69 20.02 22.76
C ASP A 183 4.91 19.09 22.73
N GLU A 184 6.11 19.69 22.74
CA GLU A 184 7.41 19.03 22.63
C GLU A 184 7.76 18.12 23.83
N VAL A 185 7.12 18.31 24.98
CA VAL A 185 7.28 17.47 26.17
C VAL A 185 6.23 16.36 26.21
N LEU A 186 5.02 16.62 25.71
CA LEU A 186 3.92 15.68 25.78
C LEU A 186 4.11 14.47 24.85
N THR A 187 4.60 14.68 23.62
CA THR A 187 4.78 13.60 22.63
C THR A 187 5.65 12.46 23.14
N PRO A 188 6.88 12.69 23.67
CA PRO A 188 7.72 11.63 24.19
C PRO A 188 7.08 10.85 25.34
N VAL A 189 6.38 11.55 26.24
CA VAL A 189 5.74 10.95 27.42
C VAL A 189 4.58 10.04 27.01
N VAL A 190 3.76 10.47 26.06
CA VAL A 190 2.65 9.65 25.53
C VAL A 190 3.20 8.47 24.73
N ALA A 191 4.16 8.69 23.83
CA ALA A 191 4.74 7.62 23.01
C ALA A 191 5.40 6.53 23.87
N ALA A 192 6.16 6.91 24.90
CA ALA A 192 6.76 5.97 25.85
C ALA A 192 5.69 5.16 26.61
N ALA A 193 4.61 5.81 27.03
CA ALA A 193 3.51 5.14 27.73
C ALA A 193 2.81 4.14 26.81
N VAL A 194 2.51 4.50 25.56
CA VAL A 194 1.93 3.60 24.57
C VAL A 194 2.84 2.40 24.31
N ALA A 195 4.13 2.62 24.05
CA ALA A 195 5.08 1.54 23.77
C ALA A 195 5.24 0.56 24.94
N ARG A 196 5.04 1.04 26.18
CA ARG A 196 5.15 0.22 27.40
C ARG A 196 3.88 -0.58 27.68
N GLU A 197 2.71 0.03 27.52
CA GLU A 197 1.45 -0.53 28.01
C GLU A 197 0.60 -1.18 26.90
N VAL A 198 0.78 -0.79 25.64
CA VAL A 198 0.03 -1.35 24.51
C VAL A 198 0.85 -2.49 23.90
N ARG A 199 0.36 -3.72 24.11
CA ARG A 199 1.03 -4.94 23.66
C ARG A 199 1.33 -4.90 22.16
N GLU A 200 2.59 -5.20 21.81
CA GLU A 200 3.08 -5.33 20.43
C GLU A 200 2.86 -4.07 19.57
N ALA A 201 2.58 -2.90 20.19
CA ALA A 201 2.41 -1.65 19.47
C ALA A 201 3.71 -1.24 18.78
N ARG A 202 3.57 -0.75 17.56
CA ARG A 202 4.66 -0.17 16.76
C ARG A 202 4.51 1.34 16.85
N VAL A 203 5.31 1.96 17.70
CA VAL A 203 5.10 3.36 18.07
C VAL A 203 6.11 4.25 17.38
N ALA A 204 5.62 5.30 16.72
CA ALA A 204 6.45 6.40 16.25
C ALA A 204 6.07 7.69 16.96
N MET A 205 7.07 8.52 17.21
CA MET A 205 6.87 9.86 17.76
C MET A 205 7.49 10.90 16.83
N ILE A 206 6.80 12.02 16.66
CA ILE A 206 7.27 13.15 15.87
C ILE A 206 7.30 14.39 16.75
N THR A 207 8.48 14.97 16.95
CA THR A 207 8.67 16.19 17.76
C THR A 207 9.16 17.37 16.92
N PRO A 208 8.92 18.62 17.36
CA PRO A 208 9.43 19.82 16.68
C PRO A 208 10.96 19.82 16.50
N GLY A 209 11.72 19.37 17.51
CA GLY A 209 13.18 19.23 17.43
C GLY A 209 13.99 20.27 18.21
N GLY A 210 13.33 21.21 18.90
CA GLY A 210 13.97 22.15 19.83
C GLY A 210 14.60 21.48 21.05
N ILE A 211 14.17 20.26 21.39
CA ILE A 211 14.74 19.42 22.44
C ILE A 211 15.17 18.07 21.86
N ARG A 212 16.45 17.72 22.08
CA ARG A 212 16.96 16.38 21.76
C ARG A 212 16.63 15.41 22.88
N TRP A 213 15.68 14.52 22.62
CA TRP A 213 15.29 13.47 23.55
C TRP A 213 16.24 12.25 23.45
N PRO A 214 16.47 11.52 24.56
CA PRO A 214 17.15 10.24 24.49
C PRO A 214 16.31 9.21 23.73
N GLN A 215 16.97 8.18 23.19
CA GLN A 215 16.28 7.06 22.55
C GLN A 215 15.37 6.36 23.56
N LEU A 216 14.09 6.29 23.22
CA LEU A 216 13.05 5.65 24.02
C LEU A 216 12.92 4.18 23.56
N PRO A 217 12.92 3.21 24.48
CA PRO A 217 12.72 1.81 24.13
C PRO A 217 11.38 1.59 23.40
N GLY A 218 11.41 0.87 22.28
CA GLY A 218 10.19 0.53 21.52
C GLY A 218 9.55 1.69 20.75
N VAL A 219 10.19 2.86 20.66
CA VAL A 219 9.66 4.03 19.94
C VAL A 219 10.61 4.45 18.81
N ALA A 220 10.11 4.51 17.58
CA ALA A 220 10.79 5.15 16.46
C ALA A 220 10.68 6.68 16.60
N GLN A 221 11.82 7.38 16.56
CA GLN A 221 11.88 8.82 16.85
C GLN A 221 12.17 9.62 15.59
N PHE A 222 11.36 10.65 15.36
CA PHE A 222 11.53 11.57 14.23
C PHE A 222 11.43 13.01 14.73
N THR A 223 12.25 13.88 14.14
CA THR A 223 12.16 15.32 14.37
C THR A 223 11.81 16.03 13.07
N LEU A 224 11.18 17.19 13.16
CA LEU A 224 10.96 18.02 11.97
C LEU A 224 12.31 18.42 11.35
N GLU A 225 13.31 18.78 12.19
CA GLU A 225 14.64 19.18 11.73
C GLU A 225 15.33 18.11 10.88
N ASP A 226 15.37 16.86 11.35
CA ASP A 226 15.94 15.74 10.59
C ASP A 226 15.17 15.55 9.28
N SER A 227 13.85 15.69 9.32
CA SER A 227 12.99 15.57 8.14
C SER A 227 13.27 16.66 7.11
N ALA A 228 13.59 17.88 7.53
CA ALA A 228 13.96 18.97 6.64
C ALA A 228 15.33 18.77 6.02
N VAL A 229 16.29 18.18 6.74
CA VAL A 229 17.57 17.74 6.15
C VAL A 229 17.32 16.66 5.11
N LEU A 230 16.51 15.66 5.45
CA LEU A 230 16.17 14.58 4.56
C LEU A 230 15.42 15.11 3.33
N ALA A 231 14.48 16.05 3.46
CA ALA A 231 13.75 16.65 2.34
C ALA A 231 14.64 17.18 1.21
N LEU A 232 15.87 17.58 1.54
CA LEU A 232 16.87 18.09 0.59
C LEU A 232 17.84 17.01 0.09
N ASP A 233 17.78 15.78 0.63
CA ASP A 233 18.67 14.68 0.27
C ASP A 233 18.14 13.91 -0.97
N PRO A 234 18.90 13.86 -2.08
CA PRO A 234 18.48 13.17 -3.30
C PRO A 234 18.41 11.65 -3.15
N ARG A 235 19.02 11.07 -2.10
CA ARG A 235 18.99 9.61 -1.84
C ARG A 235 17.60 9.07 -1.50
N PHE A 236 16.65 9.93 -1.14
CA PHE A 236 15.25 9.52 -0.96
C PHE A 236 14.34 10.15 -2.00
N SER A 237 14.81 10.16 -3.26
CA SER A 237 13.92 10.38 -4.39
C SER A 237 12.84 9.29 -4.45
N PRO A 238 11.64 9.59 -4.99
CA PRO A 238 10.59 8.58 -5.17
C PRO A 238 11.05 7.35 -5.96
N ALA A 239 11.92 7.53 -6.96
CA ALA A 239 12.46 6.40 -7.74
C ALA A 239 13.30 5.45 -6.88
N GLN A 240 14.20 5.96 -6.03
CA GLN A 240 15.00 5.11 -5.15
C GLN A 240 14.13 4.36 -4.13
N GLN A 241 13.12 5.05 -3.59
CA GLN A 241 12.18 4.43 -2.65
C GLN A 241 11.32 3.36 -3.32
N LEU A 242 10.89 3.59 -4.57
CA LEU A 242 10.16 2.59 -5.33
C LEU A 242 11.01 1.35 -5.61
N ALA A 243 12.28 1.52 -5.97
CA ALA A 243 13.18 0.39 -6.19
C ALA A 243 13.35 -0.48 -4.92
N GLN A 244 13.47 0.16 -3.74
CA GLN A 244 13.49 -0.55 -2.46
C GLN A 244 12.16 -1.27 -2.18
N LEU A 245 11.03 -0.62 -2.42
CA LEU A 245 9.71 -1.22 -2.18
C LEU A 245 9.43 -2.42 -3.11
N ILE A 246 9.90 -2.37 -4.36
CA ILE A 246 9.84 -3.52 -5.28
C ILE A 246 10.75 -4.65 -4.78
N LEU A 247 11.96 -4.33 -4.30
CA LEU A 247 12.84 -5.34 -3.68
C LEU A 247 12.16 -6.03 -2.50
N ASP A 248 11.53 -5.26 -1.61
CA ASP A 248 10.87 -5.80 -0.42
C ASP A 248 9.69 -6.72 -0.79
N ASP A 249 8.86 -6.34 -1.77
CA ASP A 249 7.72 -7.15 -2.23
C ASP A 249 8.19 -8.45 -2.92
N VAL A 250 9.22 -8.37 -3.77
CA VAL A 250 9.80 -9.54 -4.47
C VAL A 250 10.49 -10.46 -3.48
N ALA A 251 11.28 -9.93 -2.55
CA ALA A 251 11.93 -10.70 -1.50
C ALA A 251 10.89 -11.45 -0.65
N TRP A 252 9.79 -10.79 -0.31
CA TRP A 252 8.71 -11.43 0.43
C TRP A 252 8.13 -12.61 -0.37
N LEU A 253 7.81 -12.41 -1.66
CA LEU A 253 7.31 -13.48 -2.56
C LEU A 253 8.31 -14.62 -2.80
N SER A 254 9.62 -14.36 -2.73
CA SER A 254 10.66 -15.35 -3.02
C SER A 254 11.23 -16.08 -1.80
N ASN A 255 10.74 -15.79 -0.59
CA ASN A 255 11.28 -16.36 0.64
C ASN A 255 11.22 -17.91 0.67
N ALA A 256 12.00 -18.54 1.54
CA ALA A 256 12.10 -20.00 1.61
C ALA A 256 10.75 -20.67 1.93
N ASP A 257 9.96 -20.05 2.81
CA ASP A 257 8.62 -20.48 3.25
C ASP A 257 7.50 -20.13 2.26
N ALA A 258 7.83 -19.53 1.12
CA ALA A 258 6.88 -18.96 0.18
C ALA A 258 6.38 -19.95 -0.88
N GLU A 259 6.49 -21.27 -0.72
CA GLU A 259 6.33 -22.24 -1.82
C GLU A 259 5.04 -22.07 -2.64
N ALA A 260 3.88 -21.86 -1.99
CA ALA A 260 2.61 -21.62 -2.68
C ALA A 260 2.52 -20.24 -3.37
N THR A 261 3.37 -19.29 -2.99
CA THR A 261 3.38 -17.90 -3.49
C THR A 261 4.61 -17.56 -4.35
N ARG A 262 5.59 -18.48 -4.45
CA ARG A 262 6.83 -18.27 -5.18
C ARG A 262 6.55 -18.15 -6.68
N PRO A 263 7.08 -17.15 -7.39
CA PRO A 263 6.88 -17.03 -8.82
C PRO A 263 7.43 -18.25 -9.58
N GLU A 264 6.61 -18.85 -10.45
CA GLU A 264 7.03 -19.99 -11.30
C GLU A 264 7.99 -19.52 -12.42
N GLY A 265 7.85 -18.28 -12.89
CA GLY A 265 8.75 -17.64 -13.85
C GLY A 265 9.20 -16.27 -13.36
N PRO A 266 10.22 -16.19 -12.48
CA PRO A 266 10.71 -14.91 -11.98
C PRO A 266 11.24 -14.04 -13.13
N ILE A 267 10.94 -12.74 -13.09
CA ILE A 267 11.37 -11.76 -14.12
C ILE A 267 12.63 -10.99 -13.71
N LEU A 268 12.97 -11.02 -12.42
CA LEU A 268 14.15 -10.39 -11.82
C LEU A 268 15.22 -11.42 -11.48
N ALA A 269 16.46 -10.96 -11.33
CA ALA A 269 17.54 -11.75 -10.77
C ALA A 269 17.25 -12.15 -9.31
N ASP A 270 17.88 -13.22 -8.85
CA ASP A 270 17.62 -13.79 -7.53
C ASP A 270 17.91 -12.80 -6.40
N VAL A 271 17.02 -12.79 -5.40
CA VAL A 271 17.14 -11.98 -4.20
C VAL A 271 18.07 -12.66 -3.21
N VAL A 272 19.05 -11.91 -2.70
CA VAL A 272 19.91 -12.35 -1.59
C VAL A 272 19.24 -12.00 -0.27
N HIS A 273 18.91 -13.03 0.51
CA HIS A 273 18.34 -12.91 1.85
C HIS A 273 19.45 -12.90 2.91
N SER A 274 19.33 -11.99 3.87
CA SER A 274 20.11 -12.04 5.12
C SER A 274 19.71 -13.24 5.98
N PRO A 275 20.51 -13.64 6.99
CA PRO A 275 20.13 -14.72 7.91
C PRO A 275 18.79 -14.50 8.63
N GLY A 276 18.33 -13.26 8.75
CA GLY A 276 17.03 -12.90 9.29
C GLY A 276 15.90 -12.83 8.24
N GLY A 277 16.12 -13.35 7.03
CA GLY A 277 15.13 -13.38 5.94
C GLY A 277 14.94 -12.06 5.18
N ARG A 278 15.57 -10.97 5.62
CA ARG A 278 15.42 -9.63 5.00
C ARG A 278 16.31 -9.48 3.76
N ALA A 279 15.82 -8.78 2.74
CA ALA A 279 16.62 -8.32 1.61
C ALA A 279 17.21 -6.92 1.91
N VAL A 280 18.53 -6.81 1.85
CA VAL A 280 19.25 -5.54 2.06
C VAL A 280 19.77 -5.05 0.73
N TRP A 281 19.50 -3.80 0.37
CA TRP A 281 19.84 -3.23 -0.94
C TRP A 281 21.30 -3.42 -1.30
N GLU A 282 22.22 -3.07 -0.42
CA GLU A 282 23.67 -3.11 -0.65
C GLU A 282 24.21 -4.54 -0.82
N ALA A 283 23.49 -5.54 -0.32
CA ALA A 283 23.84 -6.94 -0.45
C ALA A 283 23.36 -7.57 -1.76
N GLN A 284 22.50 -6.88 -2.52
CA GLN A 284 21.97 -7.37 -3.79
C GLN A 284 23.00 -7.27 -4.92
N SER A 285 22.90 -8.18 -5.89
CA SER A 285 23.73 -8.15 -7.09
C SER A 285 23.58 -6.83 -7.86
N GLU A 286 24.63 -6.44 -8.58
CA GLU A 286 24.57 -5.26 -9.46
C GLU A 286 23.48 -5.41 -10.53
N GLU A 287 23.28 -6.63 -11.03
CA GLU A 287 22.20 -6.93 -11.97
C GLU A 287 20.82 -6.66 -11.38
N LEU A 288 20.52 -7.19 -10.19
CA LEU A 288 19.23 -7.00 -9.54
C LEU A 288 18.98 -5.51 -9.23
N ARG A 289 19.98 -4.82 -8.65
CA ARG A 289 19.87 -3.37 -8.39
C ARG A 289 19.66 -2.59 -9.68
N GLY A 290 20.31 -2.97 -10.77
CA GLY A 290 20.12 -2.38 -12.10
C GLY A 290 18.70 -2.60 -12.64
N GLN A 291 18.15 -3.81 -12.52
CA GLN A 291 16.77 -4.12 -12.91
C GLN A 291 15.75 -3.32 -12.10
N LEU A 292 15.89 -3.27 -10.78
CA LEU A 292 15.00 -2.52 -9.88
C LEU A 292 15.05 -1.02 -10.15
N THR A 293 16.25 -0.46 -10.36
CA THR A 293 16.44 0.96 -10.69
C THR A 293 15.82 1.29 -12.05
N ARG A 294 15.94 0.41 -13.05
CA ARG A 294 15.29 0.58 -14.36
C ARG A 294 13.78 0.60 -14.23
N LEU A 295 13.18 -0.37 -13.52
CA LEU A 295 11.73 -0.41 -13.30
C LEU A 295 11.22 0.84 -12.60
N ALA A 296 11.90 1.26 -11.53
CA ALA A 296 11.51 2.44 -10.78
C ALA A 296 11.68 3.74 -11.60
N GLY A 297 12.74 3.84 -12.42
CA GLY A 297 12.95 4.95 -13.33
C GLY A 297 11.92 5.02 -14.47
N ALA A 298 11.34 3.89 -14.86
CA ALA A 298 10.28 3.80 -15.87
C ALA A 298 8.86 3.89 -15.27
N CYS A 299 8.69 4.21 -13.98
CA CYS A 299 7.41 4.16 -13.29
C CYS A 299 6.28 4.93 -14.00
N GLU A 300 6.57 6.14 -14.50
CA GLU A 300 5.60 6.96 -15.24
C GLU A 300 5.13 6.26 -16.52
N GLU A 301 6.06 5.75 -17.34
CA GLU A 301 5.75 5.01 -18.58
C GLU A 301 4.93 3.74 -18.28
N LEU A 302 5.34 3.00 -17.25
CA LEU A 302 4.68 1.77 -16.85
C LEU A 302 3.24 2.04 -16.39
N LEU A 303 3.01 3.04 -15.55
CA LEU A 303 1.67 3.42 -15.09
C LEU A 303 0.82 3.98 -16.24
N ALA A 304 1.39 4.79 -17.13
CA ALA A 304 0.70 5.34 -18.29
C ALA A 304 0.18 4.24 -19.24
N ALA A 305 0.92 3.13 -19.39
CA ALA A 305 0.46 1.97 -20.15
C ALA A 305 -0.83 1.35 -19.59
N GLY A 306 -1.05 1.46 -18.28
CA GLY A 306 -2.26 1.04 -17.58
C GLY A 306 -3.33 2.14 -17.42
N SER A 307 -3.23 3.24 -18.18
CA SER A 307 -4.11 4.41 -18.03
C SER A 307 -4.11 4.99 -16.60
N VAL A 308 -2.91 5.10 -16.02
CA VAL A 308 -2.65 5.77 -14.74
C VAL A 308 -1.64 6.88 -14.96
N GLU A 309 -1.97 8.09 -14.55
CA GLU A 309 -1.08 9.25 -14.66
C GLU A 309 -0.38 9.53 -13.33
N LEU A 310 0.81 10.11 -13.39
CA LEU A 310 1.48 10.69 -12.23
C LEU A 310 1.20 12.19 -12.20
N ALA A 311 0.57 12.68 -11.14
CA ALA A 311 0.35 14.11 -10.95
C ALA A 311 1.60 14.74 -10.30
N PRO A 312 2.29 15.69 -10.95
CA PRO A 312 3.38 16.44 -10.31
C PRO A 312 2.79 17.37 -9.24
N GLY A 313 3.10 17.13 -7.97
CA GLY A 313 2.63 17.95 -6.84
C GLY A 313 1.11 18.07 -6.69
N GLY A 314 0.35 17.17 -7.32
CA GLY A 314 -1.12 17.20 -7.34
C GLY A 314 -1.77 16.60 -6.10
N ALA A 315 -3.06 16.89 -5.92
CA ALA A 315 -3.86 16.28 -4.86
C ALA A 315 -3.89 14.75 -5.02
N ARG A 316 -3.66 14.02 -3.92
CA ARG A 316 -3.73 12.55 -3.95
C ARG A 316 -5.16 12.07 -4.16
N GLU A 317 -5.31 11.01 -4.93
CA GLU A 317 -6.55 10.23 -4.92
C GLU A 317 -6.61 9.40 -3.64
N PRO A 318 -7.75 9.39 -2.93
CA PRO A 318 -7.86 8.66 -1.68
C PRO A 318 -8.05 7.15 -1.89
N SER A 319 -8.52 6.73 -3.06
CA SER A 319 -8.80 5.32 -3.38
C SER A 319 -7.61 4.63 -4.05
N ALA A 320 -7.38 3.38 -3.68
CA ALA A 320 -6.49 2.50 -4.43
C ALA A 320 -7.00 2.29 -5.86
N ILE A 321 -6.08 2.29 -6.82
CA ILE A 321 -6.40 2.15 -8.25
C ILE A 321 -6.72 0.69 -8.58
N LEU A 322 -7.93 0.45 -9.09
CA LEU A 322 -8.39 -0.85 -9.59
C LEU A 322 -8.09 -0.96 -11.09
N LEU A 323 -7.11 -1.79 -11.45
CA LEU A 323 -6.74 -2.05 -12.85
C LEU A 323 -7.57 -3.20 -13.44
N THR A 324 -7.96 -3.03 -14.70
CA THR A 324 -8.64 -4.05 -15.50
C THR A 324 -7.64 -5.00 -16.16
N PRO A 325 -8.05 -6.20 -16.61
CA PRO A 325 -7.17 -7.10 -17.35
C PRO A 325 -6.38 -6.47 -18.52
N PRO A 326 -6.98 -5.64 -19.41
CA PRO A 326 -6.23 -5.04 -20.52
C PRO A 326 -5.20 -4.00 -20.04
N GLU A 327 -5.51 -3.23 -18.99
CA GLU A 327 -4.55 -2.30 -18.38
C GLU A 327 -3.37 -3.07 -17.78
N LEU A 328 -3.64 -4.15 -17.03
CA LEU A 328 -2.60 -5.02 -16.48
C LEU A 328 -1.73 -5.65 -17.57
N ALA A 329 -2.33 -6.16 -18.64
CA ALA A 329 -1.61 -6.76 -19.77
C ALA A 329 -0.70 -5.75 -20.49
N ALA A 330 -1.16 -4.49 -20.65
CA ALA A 330 -0.36 -3.43 -21.24
C ALA A 330 0.86 -3.11 -20.37
N MET A 331 0.66 -2.97 -19.05
CA MET A 331 1.74 -2.75 -18.08
C MET A 331 2.73 -3.93 -18.05
N ALA A 332 2.23 -5.17 -17.97
CA ALA A 332 3.05 -6.38 -17.93
C ALA A 332 3.91 -6.54 -19.18
N SER A 333 3.37 -6.22 -20.36
CA SER A 333 4.13 -6.22 -21.62
C SER A 333 5.29 -5.23 -21.59
N ARG A 334 5.08 -4.03 -21.03
CA ARG A 334 6.14 -3.02 -20.88
C ARG A 334 7.19 -3.44 -19.88
N ILE A 335 6.78 -4.03 -18.75
CA ILE A 335 7.69 -4.59 -17.74
C ILE A 335 8.61 -5.64 -18.35
N LEU A 336 8.07 -6.63 -19.08
CA LEU A 336 8.87 -7.67 -19.72
C LEU A 336 9.81 -7.09 -20.78
N GLY A 337 9.34 -6.15 -21.60
CA GLY A 337 10.17 -5.47 -22.60
C GLY A 337 11.33 -4.70 -21.98
N LEU A 338 11.08 -3.97 -20.89
CA LEU A 338 12.12 -3.21 -20.16
C LEU A 338 13.20 -4.13 -19.57
N LEU A 339 12.80 -5.32 -19.13
CA LEU A 339 13.69 -6.32 -18.54
C LEU A 339 14.33 -7.26 -19.58
N GLY A 340 13.92 -7.18 -20.86
CA GLY A 340 14.38 -8.08 -21.91
C GLY A 340 14.01 -9.54 -21.66
N ARG A 341 12.81 -9.80 -21.13
CA ARG A 341 12.32 -11.14 -20.80
C ARG A 341 11.33 -11.64 -21.84
N ASP A 342 11.44 -12.92 -22.19
CA ASP A 342 10.47 -13.59 -23.04
C ASP A 342 9.12 -13.72 -22.33
N ARG A 343 8.04 -13.66 -23.11
CA ARG A 343 6.67 -13.81 -22.63
C ARG A 343 6.29 -15.29 -22.58
N THR A 344 6.55 -15.93 -21.45
CA THR A 344 6.08 -17.29 -21.10
C THR A 344 4.92 -17.19 -20.11
N PRO A 345 4.13 -18.26 -19.88
CA PRO A 345 3.05 -18.22 -18.87
C PRO A 345 3.54 -17.77 -17.48
N GLY A 346 4.71 -18.27 -17.04
CA GLY A 346 5.29 -17.92 -15.75
C GLY A 346 5.80 -16.48 -15.67
N THR A 347 6.52 -15.99 -16.68
CA THR A 347 7.01 -14.59 -16.67
C THR A 347 5.88 -13.59 -16.86
N TRP A 348 4.85 -13.95 -17.63
CA TRP A 348 3.65 -13.15 -17.82
C TRP A 348 2.87 -12.96 -16.52
N LEU A 349 2.61 -14.05 -15.79
CA LEU A 349 1.94 -13.98 -14.49
C LEU A 349 2.71 -13.11 -13.50
N THR A 350 4.03 -13.31 -13.38
CA THR A 350 4.87 -12.50 -12.48
C THR A 350 4.84 -11.00 -12.85
N ALA A 351 4.84 -10.68 -14.16
CA ALA A 351 4.74 -9.30 -14.62
C ALA A 351 3.36 -8.68 -14.34
N LEU A 352 2.27 -9.45 -14.47
CA LEU A 352 0.91 -9.02 -14.10
C LEU A 352 0.79 -8.78 -12.59
N GLU A 353 1.35 -9.67 -11.77
CA GLU A 353 1.39 -9.51 -10.31
C GLU A 353 2.13 -8.22 -9.92
N LEU A 354 3.31 -7.96 -10.50
CA LEU A 354 4.03 -6.71 -10.28
C LEU A 354 3.24 -5.49 -10.77
N ALA A 355 2.65 -5.56 -11.97
CA ALA A 355 1.82 -4.48 -12.52
C ALA A 355 0.66 -4.13 -11.58
N SER A 356 0.00 -5.13 -10.99
CA SER A 356 -1.10 -4.94 -10.04
C SER A 356 -0.68 -4.23 -8.76
N ARG A 357 0.60 -4.36 -8.34
CA ARG A 357 1.16 -3.72 -7.14
C ARG A 357 1.78 -2.36 -7.41
N LEU A 358 2.19 -2.09 -8.64
CA LEU A 358 2.94 -0.89 -8.97
C LEU A 358 2.26 0.42 -8.53
N PRO A 359 0.93 0.63 -8.70
CA PRO A 359 0.29 1.86 -8.23
C PRO A 359 0.44 2.10 -6.73
N VAL A 360 0.22 1.07 -5.90
CA VAL A 360 0.34 1.23 -4.43
C VAL A 360 1.79 1.39 -3.99
N LEU A 361 2.74 0.68 -4.63
CA LEU A 361 4.17 0.85 -4.36
C LEU A 361 4.65 2.25 -4.77
N ALA A 362 4.20 2.77 -5.91
CA ALA A 362 4.51 4.12 -6.37
C ALA A 362 3.96 5.19 -5.39
N ALA A 363 2.71 5.03 -4.93
CA ALA A 363 2.13 5.92 -3.93
C ALA A 363 2.95 5.91 -2.62
N ARG A 364 3.35 4.73 -2.13
CA ARG A 364 4.21 4.60 -0.93
C ARG A 364 5.60 5.19 -1.14
N ALA A 365 6.13 5.16 -2.36
CA ALA A 365 7.42 5.75 -2.71
C ALA A 365 7.39 7.28 -2.74
N GLY A 366 6.19 7.88 -2.86
CA GLY A 366 6.01 9.33 -2.92
C GLY A 366 5.59 9.85 -4.30
N PHE A 367 5.27 8.97 -5.24
CA PHE A 367 4.52 9.38 -6.44
C PHE A 367 3.04 9.62 -6.09
N THR A 368 2.33 10.28 -7.00
CA THR A 368 0.88 10.54 -6.88
C THR A 368 0.17 9.94 -8.10
N PRO A 369 -0.02 8.61 -8.12
CA PRO A 369 -0.77 7.96 -9.19
C PRO A 369 -2.25 8.35 -9.10
N ARG A 370 -2.88 8.58 -10.25
CA ARG A 370 -4.30 8.94 -10.35
C ARG A 370 -4.93 8.47 -11.65
N ARG A 371 -6.25 8.42 -11.70
CA ARG A 371 -6.97 8.17 -12.96
C ARG A 371 -7.02 9.46 -13.82
N PRO A 372 -6.88 9.34 -15.16
CA PRO A 372 -7.11 10.45 -16.07
C PRO A 372 -8.50 11.05 -15.89
N ALA A 373 -8.63 12.35 -16.15
CA ALA A 373 -9.93 13.01 -16.10
C ALA A 373 -10.91 12.38 -17.12
N GLY A 374 -12.11 12.03 -16.67
CA GLY A 374 -13.13 11.38 -17.50
C GLY A 374 -12.93 9.88 -17.72
N HIS A 375 -12.00 9.23 -17.01
CA HIS A 375 -11.89 7.78 -16.99
C HIS A 375 -13.21 7.14 -16.49
N ASP A 376 -13.74 6.17 -17.23
CA ASP A 376 -14.94 5.39 -16.86
C ASP A 376 -14.50 3.99 -16.38
N PRO A 377 -14.34 3.79 -15.06
CA PRO A 377 -13.88 2.51 -14.52
C PRO A 377 -14.95 1.41 -14.71
N LEU A 378 -14.53 0.23 -15.16
CA LEU A 378 -15.42 -0.95 -15.20
C LEU A 378 -15.80 -1.41 -13.79
N LEU A 379 -14.85 -1.34 -12.85
CA LEU A 379 -15.00 -1.80 -11.48
C LEU A 379 -14.60 -0.66 -10.52
N THR A 380 -15.49 -0.34 -9.57
CA THR A 380 -15.26 0.65 -8.52
C THR A 380 -15.23 -0.03 -7.14
N PRO A 381 -14.68 0.62 -6.09
CA PRO A 381 -14.75 0.09 -4.73
C PRO A 381 -16.17 -0.26 -4.27
N GLU A 382 -17.17 0.55 -4.63
CA GLU A 382 -18.57 0.31 -4.29
C GLU A 382 -19.12 -0.94 -4.98
N LEU A 383 -18.74 -1.16 -6.25
CA LEU A 383 -19.08 -2.39 -6.95
C LEU A 383 -18.39 -3.60 -6.32
N VAL A 384 -17.15 -3.48 -5.85
CA VAL A 384 -16.48 -4.57 -5.12
C VAL A 384 -17.26 -4.96 -3.87
N GLU A 385 -17.70 -4.00 -3.06
CA GLU A 385 -18.54 -4.26 -1.87
C GLU A 385 -19.88 -4.92 -2.23
N LEU A 386 -20.49 -4.54 -3.36
CA LEU A 386 -21.72 -5.15 -3.85
C LEU A 386 -21.52 -6.60 -4.32
N LEU A 387 -20.36 -6.91 -4.91
CA LEU A 387 -20.07 -8.22 -5.50
C LEU A 387 -19.53 -9.25 -4.50
N ALA A 388 -18.75 -8.81 -3.50
CA ALA A 388 -18.11 -9.70 -2.53
C ALA A 388 -19.05 -10.67 -1.79
N PRO A 389 -20.29 -10.30 -1.39
CA PRO A 389 -21.25 -11.25 -0.81
C PRO A 389 -21.59 -12.43 -1.72
N GLN A 390 -21.56 -12.24 -3.05
CA GLN A 390 -21.85 -13.31 -4.00
C GLN A 390 -20.70 -14.33 -4.10
N VAL A 391 -19.45 -13.88 -3.90
CA VAL A 391 -18.29 -14.77 -3.77
C VAL A 391 -18.46 -15.66 -2.54
N HIS A 392 -18.84 -15.06 -1.41
CA HIS A 392 -19.09 -15.82 -0.18
C HIS A 392 -20.23 -16.83 -0.37
N LEU A 393 -21.31 -16.43 -1.04
CA LEU A 393 -22.41 -17.35 -1.34
C LEU A 393 -21.98 -18.52 -2.24
N ALA A 394 -21.11 -18.28 -3.23
CA ALA A 394 -20.53 -19.34 -4.05
C ALA A 394 -19.68 -20.30 -3.18
N TYR A 395 -18.89 -19.77 -2.26
CA TYR A 395 -18.13 -20.54 -1.29
C TYR A 395 -19.03 -21.40 -0.37
N GLN A 396 -20.16 -20.87 0.11
CA GLN A 396 -21.10 -21.63 0.93
C GLN A 396 -21.70 -22.81 0.16
N ARG A 397 -22.11 -22.60 -1.10
CA ARG A 397 -22.69 -23.67 -1.94
C ARG A 397 -21.70 -24.80 -2.17
N ILE A 398 -20.45 -24.48 -2.53
CA ILE A 398 -19.44 -25.51 -2.77
C ILE A 398 -19.07 -26.24 -1.47
N SER A 399 -19.12 -25.54 -0.33
CA SER A 399 -18.97 -26.19 0.97
C SER A 399 -20.11 -27.16 1.25
N GLU A 400 -21.36 -26.80 0.99
CA GLU A 400 -22.50 -27.72 1.11
C GLU A 400 -22.35 -28.96 0.22
N GLU A 401 -22.00 -28.76 -1.06
CA GLU A 401 -21.82 -29.85 -2.04
C GLU A 401 -20.71 -30.83 -1.66
N THR A 402 -19.62 -30.33 -1.07
CA THR A 402 -18.46 -31.14 -0.68
C THR A 402 -18.53 -31.66 0.76
N GLY A 403 -19.62 -31.43 1.48
CA GLY A 403 -19.73 -31.79 2.90
C GLY A 403 -18.74 -31.02 3.80
N ASN A 404 -18.40 -29.80 3.39
CA ASN A 404 -17.40 -28.91 3.99
C ASN A 404 -16.02 -29.56 4.07
N ALA A 405 -15.48 -30.02 2.93
CA ALA A 405 -14.15 -30.62 2.85
C ALA A 405 -13.03 -29.73 3.45
N THR A 406 -13.18 -28.40 3.42
CA THR A 406 -12.22 -27.48 4.06
C THR A 406 -12.32 -27.43 5.60
N GLY A 407 -13.36 -28.02 6.19
CA GLY A 407 -13.63 -27.99 7.63
C GLY A 407 -13.91 -26.59 8.19
N SER A 408 -14.17 -25.60 7.32
CA SER A 408 -14.22 -24.20 7.74
C SER A 408 -15.58 -23.84 8.31
N PRO A 409 -15.66 -23.27 9.54
CA PRO A 409 -16.91 -22.73 10.08
C PRO A 409 -17.45 -21.52 9.32
N LEU A 410 -16.69 -20.92 8.39
CA LEU A 410 -17.17 -19.76 7.61
C LEU A 410 -18.29 -20.14 6.66
N ALA A 411 -18.29 -21.37 6.17
CA ALA A 411 -19.33 -21.87 5.29
C ALA A 411 -20.72 -21.83 5.93
N LEU A 412 -20.78 -21.87 7.26
CA LEU A 412 -22.02 -21.84 8.03
C LEU A 412 -22.45 -20.42 8.45
N LYS A 413 -21.64 -19.39 8.16
CA LYS A 413 -21.94 -18.01 8.52
C LYS A 413 -22.51 -17.25 7.34
N LEU A 414 -23.57 -16.48 7.58
CA LEU A 414 -24.06 -15.48 6.63
C LEU A 414 -23.02 -14.35 6.48
N TRP A 415 -23.03 -13.68 5.32
CA TRP A 415 -22.15 -12.55 5.02
C TRP A 415 -22.13 -11.49 6.13
N GLU A 416 -23.31 -11.11 6.64
CA GLU A 416 -23.43 -10.10 7.70
C GLU A 416 -22.76 -10.49 9.02
N ASN A 417 -22.59 -11.80 9.24
CA ASN A 417 -21.99 -12.36 10.46
C ASN A 417 -20.49 -12.65 10.30
N LEU A 418 -19.90 -12.30 9.15
CA LEU A 418 -18.46 -12.33 8.96
C LEU A 418 -17.83 -11.07 9.54
N ASP A 419 -16.72 -11.25 10.25
CA ASP A 419 -15.81 -10.16 10.61
C ASP A 419 -15.15 -9.55 9.36
N ASP A 420 -14.62 -8.34 9.49
CA ASP A 420 -14.00 -7.61 8.37
C ASP A 420 -12.79 -8.35 7.78
N PHE A 421 -12.05 -9.11 8.61
CA PHE A 421 -10.93 -9.94 8.18
C PHE A 421 -11.39 -11.03 7.19
N ASN A 422 -12.47 -11.75 7.48
CA ASN A 422 -12.99 -12.79 6.60
C ASN A 422 -13.72 -12.20 5.37
N LYS A 423 -14.32 -11.01 5.47
CA LYS A 423 -14.87 -10.29 4.32
C LYS A 423 -13.76 -9.85 3.33
N ALA A 424 -12.57 -9.53 3.85
CA ALA A 424 -11.43 -9.07 3.05
C ALA A 424 -11.03 -10.05 1.93
N SER A 425 -11.02 -11.36 2.21
CA SER A 425 -10.64 -12.39 1.23
C SER A 425 -11.62 -12.47 0.05
N ASN A 426 -12.92 -12.27 0.30
CA ASN A 426 -13.95 -12.24 -0.74
C ASN A 426 -13.83 -11.02 -1.67
N ARG A 427 -13.51 -9.84 -1.10
CA ARG A 427 -13.21 -8.63 -1.89
C ARG A 427 -11.95 -8.84 -2.73
N ALA A 428 -10.93 -9.49 -2.15
CA ALA A 428 -9.67 -9.79 -2.83
C ALA A 428 -9.85 -10.76 -4.01
N ALA A 429 -10.83 -11.68 -3.96
CA ALA A 429 -11.16 -12.52 -5.11
C ALA A 429 -11.71 -11.68 -6.29
N ILE A 430 -12.60 -10.70 -6.01
CA ILE A 430 -13.12 -9.79 -7.05
C ILE A 430 -11.98 -8.95 -7.64
N THR A 431 -11.22 -8.24 -6.80
CA THR A 431 -10.19 -7.31 -7.29
C THR A 431 -8.99 -8.04 -7.90
N GLY A 432 -8.58 -9.15 -7.31
CA GLY A 432 -7.47 -9.98 -7.79
C GLY A 432 -7.80 -10.77 -9.06
N SER A 433 -9.09 -10.99 -9.37
CA SER A 433 -9.46 -11.72 -10.57
C SER A 433 -9.08 -11.02 -11.88
N ALA A 434 -8.80 -9.71 -11.87
CA ALA A 434 -8.26 -9.04 -13.05
C ALA A 434 -6.91 -9.63 -13.48
N VAL A 435 -6.07 -10.01 -12.50
CA VAL A 435 -4.77 -10.67 -12.73
C VAL A 435 -4.97 -12.08 -13.26
N THR A 436 -5.84 -12.88 -12.63
CA THR A 436 -6.09 -14.27 -13.03
C THR A 436 -6.69 -14.35 -14.43
N HIS A 437 -7.66 -13.47 -14.75
CA HIS A 437 -8.22 -13.38 -16.09
C HIS A 437 -7.19 -12.93 -17.13
N ALA A 438 -6.37 -11.91 -16.85
CA ALA A 438 -5.32 -11.47 -17.78
C ALA A 438 -4.28 -12.58 -18.04
N ALA A 439 -3.91 -13.34 -17.01
CA ALA A 439 -3.00 -14.46 -17.12
C ALA A 439 -3.58 -15.59 -17.98
N ALA A 440 -4.89 -15.83 -17.87
CA ALA A 440 -5.62 -16.82 -18.66
C ALA A 440 -6.01 -16.34 -20.09
N GLY A 441 -5.53 -15.17 -20.52
CA GLY A 441 -5.85 -14.62 -21.85
C GLY A 441 -7.30 -14.12 -21.99
N LEU A 442 -7.88 -13.67 -20.89
CA LEU A 442 -9.24 -13.13 -20.80
C LEU A 442 -9.22 -11.62 -20.51
N THR A 443 -10.30 -10.95 -20.85
CA THR A 443 -10.47 -9.51 -20.67
C THR A 443 -11.86 -9.15 -20.15
N TRP A 444 -12.01 -7.93 -19.64
CA TRP A 444 -13.29 -7.38 -19.19
C TRP A 444 -13.76 -6.31 -20.16
N ARG A 445 -15.07 -6.26 -20.40
CA ARG A 445 -15.72 -5.22 -21.18
C ARG A 445 -17.13 -4.94 -20.66
N ARG A 446 -17.74 -3.84 -21.11
CA ARG A 446 -19.20 -3.69 -20.98
C ARG A 446 -19.89 -4.70 -21.92
N PRO A 447 -21.05 -5.26 -21.55
CA PRO A 447 -21.77 -6.20 -22.40
C PRO A 447 -22.03 -5.64 -23.81
N THR A 448 -21.87 -6.50 -24.82
CA THR A 448 -22.10 -6.16 -26.23
C THR A 448 -23.12 -7.11 -26.86
N LYS A 449 -23.34 -6.99 -28.18
CA LYS A 449 -24.12 -7.99 -28.93
C LYS A 449 -23.34 -9.28 -29.22
N GLU A 450 -22.02 -9.23 -29.14
CA GLU A 450 -21.18 -10.41 -29.26
C GLU A 450 -21.29 -11.24 -27.99
N GLU A 451 -21.36 -12.56 -28.12
CA GLU A 451 -21.39 -13.45 -26.96
C GLU A 451 -20.08 -13.34 -26.16
N GLY A 452 -20.20 -13.40 -24.83
CA GLY A 452 -19.06 -13.51 -23.93
C GLY A 452 -18.31 -14.84 -24.09
N VAL A 453 -17.22 -15.00 -23.34
CA VAL A 453 -16.41 -16.23 -23.39
C VAL A 453 -17.14 -17.41 -22.73
N GLN A 454 -17.04 -18.58 -23.35
CA GLN A 454 -17.43 -19.85 -22.74
C GLN A 454 -16.21 -20.42 -22.01
N LEU A 455 -16.36 -20.74 -20.72
CA LEU A 455 -15.29 -21.35 -19.93
C LEU A 455 -15.41 -22.87 -20.00
N ASP A 456 -14.51 -23.51 -20.75
CA ASP A 456 -14.39 -24.96 -20.74
C ASP A 456 -13.68 -25.45 -19.46
N GLU A 457 -13.71 -26.77 -19.23
CA GLU A 457 -13.14 -27.37 -18.02
C GLU A 457 -11.61 -27.20 -17.91
N ALA A 458 -10.89 -27.10 -19.03
CA ALA A 458 -9.44 -26.89 -19.02
C ALA A 458 -9.11 -25.47 -18.56
N LEU A 459 -9.80 -24.47 -19.12
CA LEU A 459 -9.67 -23.07 -18.73
C LEU A 459 -10.13 -22.84 -17.29
N LEU A 460 -11.22 -23.49 -16.85
CA LEU A 460 -11.67 -23.43 -15.46
C LEU A 460 -10.63 -24.00 -14.49
N ARG A 461 -9.96 -25.10 -14.85
CA ARG A 461 -8.90 -25.68 -14.02
C ARG A 461 -7.71 -24.74 -13.90
N GLU A 462 -7.31 -24.09 -14.99
CA GLU A 462 -6.23 -23.09 -14.98
C GLU A 462 -6.61 -21.84 -14.18
N LEU A 463 -7.83 -21.33 -14.35
CA LEU A 463 -8.33 -20.23 -13.52
C LEU A 463 -8.36 -20.60 -12.04
N GLY A 464 -8.75 -21.82 -11.68
CA GLY A 464 -8.69 -22.33 -10.31
C GLY A 464 -7.27 -22.34 -9.74
N ARG A 465 -6.28 -22.79 -10.52
CA ARG A 465 -4.86 -22.74 -10.13
C ARG A 465 -4.39 -21.31 -9.87
N LEU A 466 -4.76 -20.37 -10.74
CA LEU A 466 -4.42 -18.95 -10.61
C LEU A 466 -5.10 -18.31 -9.40
N GLU A 467 -6.37 -18.66 -9.14
CA GLU A 467 -7.10 -18.20 -7.96
C GLU A 467 -6.47 -18.71 -6.66
N HIS A 468 -6.06 -19.98 -6.62
CA HIS A 468 -5.37 -20.54 -5.46
C HIS A 468 -4.09 -19.78 -5.11
N ARG A 469 -3.29 -19.44 -6.14
CA ARG A 469 -2.09 -18.61 -5.94
C ARG A 469 -2.44 -17.22 -5.40
N ARG A 470 -3.43 -16.55 -5.99
CA ARG A 470 -3.91 -15.24 -5.53
C ARG A 470 -4.39 -15.31 -4.07
N TRP A 471 -5.14 -16.36 -3.73
CA TRP A 471 -5.60 -16.64 -2.38
C TRP A 471 -4.41 -16.84 -1.44
N ALA A 472 -3.44 -17.68 -1.77
CA ALA A 472 -2.26 -17.92 -0.95
C ALA A 472 -1.45 -16.63 -0.69
N ILE A 473 -1.30 -15.76 -1.70
CA ILE A 473 -0.67 -14.45 -1.54
C ILE A 473 -1.46 -13.58 -0.54
N HIS A 474 -2.79 -13.56 -0.66
CA HIS A 474 -3.66 -12.81 0.25
C HIS A 474 -3.55 -13.33 1.69
N GLU A 475 -3.64 -14.64 1.89
CA GLU A 475 -3.59 -15.26 3.22
C GLU A 475 -2.24 -15.01 3.89
N ARG A 476 -1.14 -15.16 3.14
CA ARG A 476 0.21 -14.91 3.65
C ARG A 476 0.38 -13.45 4.07
N ARG A 477 -0.05 -12.48 3.25
CA ARG A 477 -0.02 -11.05 3.62
C ARG A 477 -0.81 -10.73 4.89
N ASN A 478 -1.83 -11.54 5.19
CA ASN A 478 -2.69 -11.40 6.36
C ASN A 478 -2.30 -12.32 7.53
N GLY A 479 -1.07 -12.87 7.50
CA GLY A 479 -0.49 -13.63 8.58
C GLY A 479 -0.94 -15.07 8.72
N ARG A 480 -1.30 -15.68 7.60
CA ARG A 480 -1.61 -17.10 7.46
C ARG A 480 -0.69 -17.78 6.46
N GLY A 481 0.61 -17.44 6.50
CA GLY A 481 1.60 -18.10 5.64
C GLY A 481 1.75 -19.60 5.92
N ASP A 482 1.40 -20.04 7.12
CA ASP A 482 1.42 -21.43 7.58
C ASP A 482 0.06 -22.14 7.43
N HIS A 483 -0.86 -21.59 6.62
CA HIS A 483 -2.17 -22.19 6.42
C HIS A 483 -2.06 -23.61 5.86
N GLU A 484 -2.90 -24.54 6.32
CA GLU A 484 -2.89 -25.94 5.90
C GLU A 484 -2.97 -26.13 4.37
N TRP A 485 -3.76 -25.28 3.72
CA TRP A 485 -3.93 -25.25 2.27
C TRP A 485 -2.97 -24.30 1.53
N ALA A 486 -2.09 -23.54 2.22
CA ALA A 486 -1.07 -22.71 1.57
C ALA A 486 0.10 -23.55 1.05
N LYS A 487 -0.22 -24.52 0.20
CA LYS A 487 0.68 -25.47 -0.46
C LYS A 487 0.59 -25.32 -1.98
N PRO A 488 1.56 -25.84 -2.74
CA PRO A 488 1.47 -25.90 -4.20
C PRO A 488 0.17 -26.57 -4.69
N TRP A 489 -0.38 -26.08 -5.80
CA TRP A 489 -1.67 -26.55 -6.36
C TRP A 489 -1.77 -28.07 -6.51
N ASN A 490 -0.68 -28.72 -6.93
CA ASN A 490 -0.64 -30.17 -7.15
C ASN A 490 -0.68 -31.00 -5.85
N GLU A 491 -0.48 -30.35 -4.70
CA GLU A 491 -0.48 -31.00 -3.37
C GLU A 491 -1.82 -30.88 -2.64
N ILE A 492 -2.82 -30.22 -3.24
CA ILE A 492 -4.13 -29.95 -2.63
C ILE A 492 -5.32 -30.44 -3.45
N PRO A 493 -5.28 -31.64 -4.08
CA PRO A 493 -6.30 -32.09 -5.04
C PRO A 493 -7.73 -32.09 -4.45
N GLU A 494 -7.87 -32.28 -3.14
CA GLU A 494 -9.15 -32.36 -2.44
C GLU A 494 -9.88 -31.01 -2.33
N VAL A 495 -9.16 -29.89 -2.38
CA VAL A 495 -9.73 -28.54 -2.21
C VAL A 495 -9.67 -27.68 -3.48
N GLN A 496 -9.00 -28.14 -4.55
CA GLN A 496 -8.97 -27.46 -5.86
C GLN A 496 -10.37 -27.07 -6.38
N HIS A 497 -11.38 -27.87 -6.05
CA HIS A 497 -12.74 -27.62 -6.50
C HIS A 497 -13.34 -26.32 -5.95
N TYR A 498 -12.87 -25.83 -4.80
CA TYR A 498 -13.32 -24.56 -4.23
C TYR A 498 -12.89 -23.39 -5.11
N ASP A 499 -11.61 -23.32 -5.49
CA ASP A 499 -11.08 -22.27 -6.36
C ASP A 499 -11.71 -22.33 -7.76
N ILE A 500 -11.86 -23.54 -8.31
CA ILE A 500 -12.54 -23.76 -9.60
C ILE A 500 -14.00 -23.28 -9.55
N ALA A 501 -14.73 -23.57 -8.46
CA ALA A 501 -16.13 -23.18 -8.31
C ALA A 501 -16.29 -21.66 -8.22
N ILE A 502 -15.40 -20.98 -7.47
CA ILE A 502 -15.38 -19.51 -7.42
C ILE A 502 -15.20 -18.95 -8.85
N MET A 503 -14.21 -19.45 -9.59
CA MET A 503 -13.94 -19.01 -10.96
C MET A 503 -15.08 -19.32 -11.93
N ARG A 504 -15.79 -20.45 -11.75
CA ARG A 504 -16.99 -20.79 -12.53
C ARG A 504 -18.14 -19.81 -12.29
N HIS A 505 -18.28 -19.29 -11.06
CA HIS A 505 -19.34 -18.33 -10.72
C HIS A 505 -18.97 -16.89 -11.05
N LEU A 506 -17.69 -16.57 -11.14
CA LEU A 506 -17.20 -15.21 -11.28
C LEU A 506 -17.75 -14.45 -12.51
N PRO A 507 -17.92 -15.03 -13.71
CA PRO A 507 -18.55 -14.34 -14.84
C PRO A 507 -19.96 -13.83 -14.51
N ARG A 508 -20.75 -14.63 -13.80
CA ARG A 508 -22.11 -14.24 -13.37
C ARG A 508 -22.06 -13.14 -12.30
N ILE A 509 -21.09 -13.21 -11.39
CA ILE A 509 -20.89 -12.20 -10.36
C ILE A 509 -20.53 -10.86 -11.01
N LEU A 510 -19.56 -10.84 -11.93
CA LEU A 510 -19.17 -9.65 -12.69
C LEU A 510 -20.32 -9.09 -13.54
N ALA A 511 -21.16 -9.95 -14.12
CA ALA A 511 -22.33 -9.52 -14.88
C ALA A 511 -23.33 -8.70 -14.03
N ALA A 512 -23.40 -8.94 -12.71
CA ALA A 512 -24.22 -8.13 -11.80
C ALA A 512 -23.74 -6.67 -11.68
N ALA A 513 -22.48 -6.40 -12.04
CA ALA A 513 -21.90 -5.06 -12.14
C ALA A 513 -21.83 -4.53 -13.59
N ASN A 514 -22.55 -5.16 -14.53
CA ASN A 514 -22.51 -4.82 -15.96
C ASN A 514 -21.09 -4.95 -16.55
N ILE A 515 -20.39 -6.02 -16.17
CA ILE A 515 -19.07 -6.41 -16.66
C ILE A 515 -19.19 -7.80 -17.30
N GLU A 516 -18.78 -7.91 -18.55
CA GLU A 516 -18.73 -9.16 -19.32
C GLU A 516 -17.29 -9.64 -19.49
N LEU A 517 -17.08 -10.95 -19.32
CA LEU A 517 -15.82 -11.62 -19.59
C LEU A 517 -15.74 -12.01 -21.07
N ALA A 518 -14.61 -11.70 -21.71
CA ALA A 518 -14.36 -12.00 -23.12
C ALA A 518 -12.94 -12.52 -23.33
N THR A 519 -12.66 -13.06 -24.50
CA THR A 519 -11.30 -13.45 -24.90
C THR A 519 -10.46 -12.20 -25.16
N ALA A 520 -9.25 -12.14 -24.59
CA ALA A 520 -8.33 -11.03 -24.83
C ALA A 520 -7.81 -11.02 -26.28
N PRO A 521 -7.46 -9.84 -26.82
CA PRO A 521 -6.72 -9.72 -28.07
C PRO A 521 -5.43 -10.56 -28.09
N ALA A 522 -4.99 -10.97 -29.28
CA ALA A 522 -3.86 -11.88 -29.44
C ALA A 522 -2.54 -11.32 -28.87
N ASP A 523 -2.33 -10.00 -28.96
CA ASP A 523 -1.16 -9.29 -28.43
C ASP A 523 -1.19 -9.12 -26.89
N ALA A 524 -2.34 -9.39 -26.26
CA ALA A 524 -2.56 -9.30 -24.82
C ALA A 524 -2.66 -10.68 -24.12
N ARG A 525 -2.39 -11.78 -24.82
CA ARG A 525 -2.41 -13.14 -24.27
C ARG A 525 -1.11 -13.91 -24.54
N VAL A 526 -0.91 -14.98 -23.79
CA VAL A 526 0.12 -15.99 -24.02
C VAL A 526 -0.57 -17.24 -24.55
N ASP A 527 0.04 -17.94 -25.52
CA ASP A 527 -0.47 -19.25 -25.91
C ASP A 527 -0.28 -20.23 -24.75
N ILE A 528 -1.38 -20.51 -24.07
CA ILE A 528 -1.46 -21.54 -23.03
C ILE A 528 -1.70 -22.88 -23.76
N SER A 529 -0.74 -23.30 -24.58
CA SER A 529 -0.78 -24.68 -25.09
C SER A 529 -0.55 -25.60 -23.90
N PRO A 530 -1.41 -26.62 -23.67
CA PRO A 530 -1.12 -27.60 -22.64
C PRO A 530 0.18 -28.28 -23.04
N GLU A 531 1.26 -28.06 -22.28
CA GLU A 531 2.45 -28.89 -22.40
C GLU A 531 2.01 -30.33 -22.14
N ALA A 532 2.23 -31.19 -23.13
CA ALA A 532 2.14 -32.62 -22.97
C ALA A 532 3.24 -33.05 -21.98
N GLY A 533 2.84 -33.34 -20.74
CA GLY A 533 3.72 -33.85 -19.68
C GLY A 533 2.93 -34.55 -18.61
#